data_AF-A0A915DV65-F1
#
_entry.id   AF-A0A915DV65-F1
#
_cell.length_a   1.000
_cell.length_b   1.000
_cell.length_c   1.000
_cell.angle_alpha   90.00
_cell.angle_beta   90.00
_cell.angle_gamma   90.00
#
_symmetry.space_group_name_H-M   'P 1'
#
loop_
_entity.id
_entity.type
_entity.pdbx_description
1 polymer ?
#
loop_
_entity_poly.entity_id
_entity_poly.type
_entity_poly.pdbx_seq_one_letter_code
_entity_poly.pdbx_strand_id
1 'polypeptide(L)'
;MSNPFDEDDSRKGLGLDPVKSYTMGNSIEDEVADYEKEIEKYMQKSLDSTGRSRQQLESSEQLATSTAQNLLEQREKLERTEKNLDEIHQTTQLTQRSLNSLKSVFGGFFKNKFSKAPKSNQDVPSSKSENQLSKVVEEVQGSVDRAAGSNQQSLSSTSRNQIKGTRWEAMDNEIDENLNDMSAQLARLRTLGSALGDEVEDQNKMLDRIHTKADRNDGVIRHQDSQMKNLLGYKS
;
A
#
# COMPACT_ATOMS: atom_id res chain seq x y z
N MET A 1 64.47 -42.79 35.80
CA MET A 1 63.05 -42.98 35.45
C MET A 1 62.60 -44.24 36.14
N SER A 2 61.76 -44.12 37.17
CA SER A 2 61.19 -45.24 37.91
C SER A 2 59.68 -45.16 37.77
N ASN A 3 59.09 -46.29 37.43
CA ASN A 3 57.70 -46.48 37.02
C ASN A 3 56.77 -46.55 38.26
N PRO A 4 55.75 -45.69 38.41
CA PRO A 4 54.92 -45.61 39.62
C PRO A 4 53.64 -46.47 39.56
N PHE A 5 53.66 -47.62 38.86
CA PHE A 5 52.50 -48.53 38.75
C PHE A 5 52.59 -49.79 39.63
N ASP A 6 53.50 -49.82 40.60
CA ASP A 6 53.56 -50.89 41.61
C ASP A 6 53.29 -50.30 43.00
N GLU A 7 52.29 -50.86 43.69
CA GLU A 7 51.75 -50.62 45.05
C GLU A 7 50.28 -50.12 44.97
N ASP A 8 49.22 -50.81 45.40
CA ASP A 8 49.03 -51.96 46.28
C ASP A 8 47.58 -52.46 46.07
N ASP A 9 47.41 -53.72 45.68
CA ASP A 9 46.12 -54.42 45.57
C ASP A 9 45.79 -55.06 46.93
N SER A 10 45.07 -54.31 47.76
CA SER A 10 44.61 -54.77 49.08
C SER A 10 43.08 -54.68 49.20
N ARG A 11 42.38 -55.68 48.67
CA ARG A 11 40.96 -55.99 48.97
C ARG A 11 40.76 -56.25 50.47
N LYS A 12 39.83 -55.53 51.11
CA LYS A 12 39.08 -56.00 52.31
C LYS A 12 37.85 -55.13 52.59
N GLY A 13 36.69 -55.77 52.73
CA GLY A 13 35.55 -55.23 53.48
C GLY A 13 34.21 -55.21 52.74
N LEU A 14 33.44 -56.29 52.92
CA LEU A 14 32.00 -56.33 52.65
C LEU A 14 31.29 -55.33 53.58
N GLY A 15 30.97 -54.15 53.06
CA GLY A 15 30.06 -53.19 53.67
C GLY A 15 28.89 -52.96 52.71
N LEU A 16 27.71 -53.38 53.12
CA LEU A 16 26.47 -53.17 52.40
C LEU A 16 26.15 -51.65 52.46
N ASP A 17 26.59 -50.88 51.48
CA ASP A 17 26.19 -49.49 51.37
C ASP A 17 24.67 -49.42 51.18
N PRO A 18 23.94 -48.58 51.93
CA PRO A 18 22.52 -48.40 51.70
C PRO A 18 22.34 -47.86 50.28
N VAL A 19 21.65 -48.63 49.44
CA VAL A 19 21.24 -48.20 48.09
C VAL A 19 20.58 -46.83 48.24
N LYS A 20 21.22 -45.79 47.69
CA LYS A 20 20.63 -44.46 47.55
C LYS A 20 19.28 -44.65 46.84
N SER A 21 18.19 -44.58 47.59
CA SER A 21 16.87 -44.47 46.99
C SER A 21 16.82 -43.09 46.33
N TYR A 22 16.95 -43.06 45.01
CA TYR A 22 16.63 -41.88 44.23
C TYR A 22 15.14 -41.66 44.35
N THR A 23 14.72 -40.90 45.34
CA THR A 23 13.39 -40.27 45.34
C THR A 23 13.41 -39.19 44.25
N MET A 24 13.26 -39.64 43.00
CA MET A 24 12.99 -38.83 41.80
C MET A 24 11.53 -38.35 41.80
N GLY A 25 11.03 -37.92 42.96
CA GLY A 25 9.65 -37.45 43.13
C GLY A 25 9.51 -35.94 42.90
N ASN A 26 10.50 -35.16 43.35
CA ASN A 26 10.42 -33.70 43.36
C ASN A 26 10.98 -33.02 42.10
N SER A 27 11.78 -33.70 41.27
CA SER A 27 12.44 -33.06 40.12
C SER A 27 11.56 -32.92 38.88
N ILE A 28 10.59 -33.84 38.69
CA ILE A 28 9.73 -33.85 37.50
C ILE A 28 8.65 -32.77 37.61
N GLU A 29 8.11 -32.57 38.81
CA GLU A 29 7.07 -31.56 39.06
C GLU A 29 7.62 -30.13 38.87
N ASP A 30 8.84 -29.88 39.34
CA ASP A 30 9.55 -28.62 39.12
C ASP A 30 9.85 -28.38 37.62
N GLU A 31 10.31 -29.42 36.91
CA GLU A 31 10.59 -29.36 35.47
C GLU A 31 9.32 -29.10 34.64
N VAL A 32 8.21 -29.76 34.98
CA VAL A 32 6.90 -29.52 34.34
C VAL A 32 6.42 -28.09 34.60
N ALA A 33 6.55 -27.58 35.82
CA ALA A 33 6.16 -26.21 36.15
C ALA A 33 6.99 -25.16 35.37
N ASP A 34 8.29 -25.41 35.18
CA ASP A 34 9.15 -24.57 34.36
C ASP A 34 8.71 -24.57 32.88
N TYR A 35 8.37 -25.74 32.33
CA TYR A 35 7.84 -25.84 30.97
C TYR A 35 6.49 -25.13 30.79
N GLU A 36 5.57 -25.28 31.74
CA GLU A 36 4.28 -24.59 31.71
C GLU A 36 4.44 -23.06 31.69
N LYS A 37 5.36 -22.55 32.52
CA LYS A 37 5.69 -21.13 32.57
C LYS A 37 6.31 -20.64 31.27
N GLU A 38 7.13 -21.46 30.63
CA GLU A 38 7.73 -21.14 29.33
C GLU A 38 6.67 -21.09 28.22
N ILE A 39 5.78 -22.07 28.15
CA ILE A 39 4.65 -22.07 27.20
C ILE A 39 3.81 -20.81 27.38
N GLU A 40 3.39 -20.49 28.61
CA GLU A 40 2.59 -19.30 28.89
C GLU A 40 3.30 -18.00 28.46
N LYS A 41 4.60 -17.90 28.73
CA LYS A 41 5.42 -16.77 28.29
C LYS A 41 5.43 -16.63 26.77
N TYR A 42 5.53 -17.73 26.02
CA TYR A 42 5.50 -17.69 24.55
C TYR A 42 4.11 -17.34 24.00
N MET A 43 3.05 -17.89 24.59
CA MET A 43 1.67 -17.56 24.21
C MET A 43 1.37 -16.08 24.44
N GLN A 44 1.72 -15.56 25.62
CA GLN A 44 1.51 -14.15 25.94
C GLN A 44 2.29 -13.21 25.01
N LYS A 45 3.56 -13.54 24.71
CA LYS A 45 4.34 -12.79 23.73
C LYS A 45 3.73 -12.82 22.34
N SER A 46 3.19 -13.97 21.93
CA SER A 46 2.55 -14.13 20.63
C SER A 46 1.29 -13.29 20.56
N LEU A 47 0.47 -13.30 21.61
CA LEU A 47 -0.72 -12.47 21.71
C LEU A 47 -0.41 -10.96 21.66
N ASP A 48 0.58 -10.51 22.44
CA ASP A 48 1.03 -9.12 22.39
C ASP A 48 1.53 -8.73 21.00
N SER A 49 2.23 -9.65 20.32
CA SER A 49 2.78 -9.43 18.99
C SER A 49 1.69 -9.37 17.92
N THR A 50 0.72 -10.29 17.93
CA THR A 50 -0.41 -10.28 17.00
C THR A 50 -1.30 -9.06 17.24
N GLY A 51 -1.55 -8.69 18.49
CA GLY A 51 -2.28 -7.48 18.85
C GLY A 51 -1.65 -6.20 18.31
N ARG A 52 -0.33 -6.02 18.50
CA ARG A 52 0.41 -4.88 17.93
C ARG A 52 0.39 -4.87 16.40
N SER A 53 0.54 -6.04 15.79
CA SER A 53 0.53 -6.17 14.33
C SER A 53 -0.82 -5.80 13.74
N ARG A 54 -1.92 -6.27 14.34
CA ARG A 54 -3.29 -5.91 13.95
C ARG A 54 -3.53 -4.41 14.04
N GLN A 55 -3.09 -3.77 15.13
CA GLN A 55 -3.20 -2.31 15.28
C GLN A 55 -2.40 -1.54 14.20
N GLN A 56 -1.19 -2.02 13.88
CA GLN A 56 -0.36 -1.42 12.84
C GLN A 56 -0.97 -1.58 11.45
N LEU A 57 -1.57 -2.73 11.16
CA LEU A 57 -2.27 -2.99 9.89
C LEU A 57 -3.51 -2.12 9.76
N GLU A 58 -4.32 -1.97 10.81
CA GLU A 58 -5.47 -1.06 10.82
C GLU A 58 -5.05 0.39 10.55
N SER A 59 -3.98 0.84 11.20
CA SER A 59 -3.41 2.18 10.96
C SER A 59 -2.92 2.35 9.52
N SER A 60 -2.32 1.30 8.95
CA SER A 60 -1.83 1.30 7.57
C SER A 60 -2.99 1.34 6.57
N GLU A 61 -4.08 0.64 6.85
CA GLU A 61 -5.29 0.60 6.03
C GLU A 61 -5.99 1.96 6.00
N GLN A 62 -6.11 2.62 7.15
CA GLN A 62 -6.62 4.00 7.24
C GLN A 62 -5.75 4.98 6.43
N LEU A 63 -4.43 4.88 6.57
CA LEU A 63 -3.49 5.72 5.81
C LEU A 63 -3.62 5.46 4.30
N ALA A 64 -3.69 4.20 3.88
CA ALA A 64 -3.85 3.82 2.47
C ALA A 64 -5.18 4.34 1.89
N THR A 65 -6.27 4.24 2.66
CA THR A 65 -7.59 4.76 2.28
C THR A 65 -7.57 6.29 2.12
N SER A 66 -6.97 7.01 3.06
CA SER A 66 -6.80 8.46 2.96
C SER A 66 -5.92 8.84 1.75
N THR A 67 -4.85 8.07 1.50
CA THR A 67 -3.98 8.27 0.34
C THR A 67 -4.76 8.07 -0.97
N ALA A 68 -5.62 7.05 -1.04
CA ALA A 68 -6.47 6.80 -2.20
C ALA A 68 -7.42 7.97 -2.48
N GLN A 69 -8.06 8.52 -1.45
CA GLN A 69 -8.92 9.70 -1.58
C GLN A 69 -8.14 10.92 -2.10
N ASN A 70 -6.93 11.15 -1.57
CA ASN A 70 -6.06 12.22 -2.05
C ASN A 70 -5.65 12.04 -3.51
N LEU A 71 -5.40 10.81 -3.96
CA LEU A 71 -5.10 10.54 -5.37
C LEU A 71 -6.30 10.80 -6.27
N LEU A 72 -7.51 10.43 -5.85
CA LEU A 72 -8.74 10.73 -6.60
C LEU A 72 -8.96 12.25 -6.74
N GLU A 73 -8.76 13.02 -5.66
CA GLU A 73 -8.85 14.48 -5.72
C GLU A 73 -7.76 15.09 -6.63
N GLN A 74 -6.52 14.61 -6.53
CA GLN A 74 -5.42 15.04 -7.40
C GLN A 74 -5.72 14.77 -8.87
N ARG A 75 -6.27 13.60 -9.17
CA ARG A 75 -6.70 13.23 -10.52
C ARG A 75 -7.69 14.23 -11.08
N GLU A 76 -8.73 14.57 -10.34
CA GLU A 76 -9.76 15.53 -10.76
C GLU A 76 -9.14 16.91 -11.09
N LYS A 77 -8.13 17.33 -10.32
CA LYS A 77 -7.37 18.56 -10.61
C LYS A 77 -6.58 18.43 -11.92
N LEU A 78 -5.87 17.33 -12.13
CA LEU A 78 -5.11 17.11 -13.36
C LEU A 78 -6.03 17.07 -14.59
N GLU A 79 -7.19 16.43 -14.51
CA GLU A 79 -8.17 16.39 -15.61
C GLU A 79 -8.70 17.79 -15.96
N ARG A 80 -8.98 18.62 -14.94
CA ARG A 80 -9.33 20.03 -15.15
C ARG A 80 -8.18 20.81 -15.80
N THR A 81 -6.94 20.59 -15.36
CA THR A 81 -5.77 21.24 -15.95
C THR A 81 -5.60 20.83 -17.42
N GLU A 82 -5.72 19.55 -17.74
CA GLU A 82 -5.64 19.05 -19.12
C GLU A 82 -6.72 19.69 -20.00
N LYS A 83 -7.98 19.72 -19.52
CA LYS A 83 -9.09 20.38 -20.22
C LYS A 83 -8.85 21.88 -20.45
N ASN A 84 -8.37 22.60 -19.43
CA ASN A 84 -8.07 24.03 -19.56
C ASN A 84 -6.98 24.27 -20.62
N LEU A 85 -5.96 23.40 -20.70
CA LEU A 85 -4.94 23.50 -21.74
C LEU A 85 -5.51 23.25 -23.13
N ASP A 86 -6.47 22.33 -23.28
CA ASP A 86 -7.14 22.11 -24.57
C ASP A 86 -8.00 23.33 -24.98
N GLU A 87 -8.70 23.94 -24.02
CA GLU A 87 -9.47 25.18 -24.24
C GLU A 87 -8.58 26.35 -24.63
N ILE A 88 -7.42 26.51 -23.96
CA ILE A 88 -6.40 27.49 -24.33
C ILE A 88 -5.93 27.23 -25.77
N HIS A 89 -5.64 25.98 -26.12
CA HIS A 89 -5.19 25.64 -27.47
C HIS A 89 -6.23 26.04 -28.53
N GLN A 90 -7.51 25.73 -28.29
CA GLN A 90 -8.60 26.12 -29.18
C GLN A 90 -8.73 27.64 -29.30
N THR A 91 -8.63 28.35 -28.17
CA THR A 91 -8.69 29.82 -28.12
C THR A 91 -7.54 30.41 -28.93
N THR A 92 -6.32 29.94 -28.72
CA THR A 92 -5.13 30.33 -29.47
C THR A 92 -5.32 30.09 -30.99
N GLN A 93 -5.94 28.98 -31.42
CA GLN A 93 -6.24 28.78 -32.84
C GLN A 93 -7.24 29.80 -33.41
N LEU A 94 -8.25 30.18 -32.63
CA LEU A 94 -9.20 31.23 -33.01
C LEU A 94 -8.50 32.59 -33.07
N THR A 95 -7.70 32.93 -32.07
CA THR A 95 -6.87 34.13 -32.04
C THR A 95 -5.96 34.22 -33.25
N GLN A 96 -5.31 33.12 -33.66
CA GLN A 96 -4.46 33.13 -34.86
C GLN A 96 -5.23 33.49 -36.13
N ARG A 97 -6.45 32.95 -36.30
CA ARG A 97 -7.31 33.27 -37.45
C ARG A 97 -7.69 34.74 -37.46
N SER A 98 -7.99 35.31 -36.29
CA SER A 98 -8.28 36.74 -36.12
C SER A 98 -7.06 37.62 -36.37
N LEU A 99 -5.87 37.24 -35.91
CA LEU A 99 -4.62 37.99 -36.21
C LEU A 99 -4.30 37.98 -37.71
N ASN A 100 -4.48 36.83 -38.35
CA ASN A 100 -4.29 36.69 -39.80
C ASN A 100 -5.28 37.57 -40.58
N SER A 101 -6.53 37.69 -40.12
CA SER A 101 -7.51 38.56 -40.77
C SER A 101 -7.20 40.05 -40.57
N LEU A 102 -6.75 40.46 -39.37
CA LEU A 102 -6.36 41.85 -39.07
C LEU A 102 -5.17 42.33 -39.91
N LYS A 103 -4.17 41.48 -40.15
CA LYS A 103 -3.07 41.79 -41.08
C LYS A 103 -3.58 42.11 -42.50
N SER A 104 -4.67 41.48 -42.92
CA SER A 104 -5.25 41.66 -44.26
C SER A 104 -6.05 42.96 -44.42
N VAL A 105 -6.53 43.59 -43.35
CA VAL A 105 -7.37 44.82 -43.44
C VAL A 105 -6.54 46.07 -43.76
N PHE A 106 -5.23 46.06 -43.46
CA PHE A 106 -4.31 47.15 -43.84
C PHE A 106 -3.82 47.08 -45.30
N GLY A 107 -4.31 46.12 -46.12
CA GLY A 107 -3.85 45.88 -47.49
C GLY A 107 -4.91 45.73 -48.59
N GLY A 108 -6.21 45.89 -48.28
CA GLY A 108 -7.28 45.96 -49.29
C GLY A 108 -8.01 44.65 -49.62
N PHE A 109 -9.34 44.78 -49.72
CA PHE A 109 -10.36 43.86 -50.26
C PHE A 109 -10.71 42.58 -49.47
N PHE A 110 -11.84 42.67 -48.75
CA PHE A 110 -12.61 41.58 -48.15
C PHE A 110 -13.01 40.48 -49.16
N LYS A 111 -12.69 39.21 -48.88
CA LYS A 111 -13.56 38.07 -49.20
C LYS A 111 -13.49 36.99 -48.12
N ASN A 112 -14.53 37.02 -47.30
CA ASN A 112 -14.89 36.06 -46.25
C ASN A 112 -15.10 34.65 -46.85
N LYS A 113 -14.40 33.62 -46.34
CA LYS A 113 -14.80 32.22 -46.49
C LYS A 113 -14.78 31.52 -45.15
N PHE A 114 -16.01 31.37 -44.62
CA PHE A 114 -16.37 30.51 -43.50
C PHE A 114 -15.73 29.12 -43.63
N SER A 115 -14.77 28.80 -42.76
CA SER A 115 -14.34 27.43 -42.52
C SER A 115 -14.93 26.95 -41.19
N LYS A 116 -15.83 25.97 -41.30
CA LYS A 116 -16.47 25.19 -40.22
C LYS A 116 -15.54 25.01 -39.00
N ALA A 117 -16.04 25.37 -37.81
CA ALA A 117 -15.36 25.10 -36.55
C ALA A 117 -15.21 23.57 -36.36
N PRO A 118 -14.04 23.06 -35.93
CA PRO A 118 -13.91 21.66 -35.57
C PRO A 118 -14.78 21.39 -34.34
N LYS A 119 -15.59 20.33 -34.39
CA LYS A 119 -16.36 19.85 -33.26
C LYS A 119 -15.39 19.27 -32.23
N SER A 120 -15.26 19.95 -31.09
CA SER A 120 -14.61 19.41 -29.90
C SER A 120 -15.55 18.41 -29.23
N ASN A 121 -15.51 17.17 -29.70
CA ASN A 121 -16.00 16.03 -28.93
C ASN A 121 -14.77 15.26 -28.45
N GLN A 122 -14.23 15.65 -27.30
CA GLN A 122 -13.39 14.76 -26.51
C GLN A 122 -14.04 14.67 -25.13
N ASP A 123 -14.99 13.75 -25.02
CA ASP A 123 -15.32 13.17 -23.72
C ASP A 123 -14.03 12.55 -23.20
N VAL A 124 -13.46 13.14 -22.15
CA VAL A 124 -12.31 12.56 -21.47
C VAL A 124 -12.81 11.24 -20.89
N PRO A 125 -12.30 10.08 -21.33
CA PRO A 125 -12.78 8.82 -20.80
C PRO A 125 -12.40 8.77 -19.32
N SER A 126 -13.38 8.65 -18.43
CA SER A 126 -13.15 8.32 -17.01
C SER A 126 -12.21 7.13 -16.97
N SER A 127 -11.08 7.28 -16.28
CA SER A 127 -10.02 6.28 -16.36
C SER A 127 -10.45 4.99 -15.67
N LYS A 128 -9.99 3.87 -16.22
CA LYS A 128 -10.16 2.57 -15.59
C LYS A 128 -9.50 2.53 -14.21
N SER A 129 -8.39 3.24 -14.02
CA SER A 129 -7.67 3.33 -12.74
C SER A 129 -8.50 4.03 -11.66
N GLU A 130 -9.14 5.15 -12.00
CA GLU A 130 -10.00 5.93 -11.10
C GLU A 130 -11.19 5.10 -10.60
N ASN A 131 -11.89 4.44 -11.54
CA ASN A 131 -13.03 3.58 -11.21
C ASN A 131 -12.61 2.39 -10.35
N GLN A 132 -11.44 1.81 -10.62
CA GLN A 132 -10.89 0.72 -9.81
C GLN A 132 -10.52 1.20 -8.41
N LEU A 133 -9.79 2.31 -8.29
CA LEU A 133 -9.40 2.86 -6.99
C LEU A 133 -10.63 3.25 -6.16
N SER A 134 -11.60 3.93 -6.76
CA SER A 134 -12.85 4.31 -6.09
C SER A 134 -13.62 3.09 -5.58
N LYS A 135 -13.72 2.04 -6.42
CA LYS A 135 -14.36 0.78 -6.04
C LYS A 135 -13.63 0.08 -4.89
N VAL A 136 -12.30 0.03 -4.93
CA VAL A 136 -11.51 -0.61 -3.87
C VAL A 136 -11.64 0.16 -2.56
N VAL A 137 -11.67 1.50 -2.59
CA VAL A 137 -11.91 2.33 -1.41
C VAL A 137 -13.29 2.06 -0.82
N GLU A 138 -14.33 2.00 -1.66
CA GLU A 138 -15.70 1.69 -1.23
C GLU A 138 -15.80 0.28 -0.64
N GLU A 139 -15.15 -0.70 -1.28
CA GLU A 139 -15.10 -2.07 -0.79
C GLU A 139 -14.40 -2.15 0.57
N VAL A 140 -13.26 -1.49 0.75
CA VAL A 140 -12.54 -1.44 2.04
C VAL A 140 -13.37 -0.79 3.14
N GLN A 141 -14.05 0.31 2.84
CA GLN A 141 -14.91 1.00 3.81
C GLN A 141 -16.19 0.23 4.15
N GLY A 142 -16.72 -0.55 3.18
CA GLY A 142 -17.94 -1.36 3.36
C GLY A 142 -17.70 -2.78 3.87
N SER A 143 -16.46 -3.28 3.83
CA SER A 143 -16.12 -4.67 4.18
C SER A 143 -15.76 -4.82 5.65
N VAL A 144 -16.76 -4.61 6.52
CA VAL A 144 -16.61 -4.91 7.96
C VAL A 144 -16.67 -6.43 8.24
N ASP A 145 -17.30 -7.25 7.37
CA ASP A 145 -17.72 -8.62 7.79
C ASP A 145 -17.43 -9.79 6.82
N ARG A 146 -16.67 -9.61 5.72
CA ARG A 146 -16.62 -10.65 4.65
C ARG A 146 -15.26 -10.96 4.04
N ALA A 147 -14.18 -10.89 4.80
CA ALA A 147 -12.97 -11.59 4.37
C ALA A 147 -13.15 -13.08 4.67
N ALA A 148 -13.22 -13.91 3.64
CA ALA A 148 -13.13 -15.36 3.78
C ALA A 148 -11.76 -15.68 4.39
N GLY A 149 -11.77 -15.91 5.70
CA GLY A 149 -10.57 -16.20 6.46
C GLY A 149 -9.82 -17.39 5.89
N SER A 150 -8.54 -17.20 5.60
CA SER A 150 -7.62 -18.33 5.54
C SER A 150 -7.60 -18.90 6.95
N ASN A 151 -8.02 -20.15 7.15
CA ASN A 151 -7.86 -20.85 8.44
C ASN A 151 -6.37 -20.97 8.79
N GLN A 152 -5.77 -19.88 9.28
CA GLN A 152 -4.42 -19.86 9.81
C GLN A 152 -4.47 -20.46 11.20
N GLN A 153 -3.81 -21.60 11.35
CA GLN A 153 -3.66 -22.27 12.63
C GLN A 153 -2.25 -21.99 13.13
N SER A 154 -2.15 -21.38 14.30
CA SER A 154 -0.91 -21.08 15.01
C SER A 154 -0.20 -22.38 15.44
N LEU A 155 -0.98 -23.36 15.93
CA LEU A 155 -0.47 -24.63 16.43
C LEU A 155 -0.92 -25.83 15.61
N SER A 156 -0.10 -26.90 15.65
CA SER A 156 -0.44 -28.19 15.05
C SER A 156 -1.63 -28.83 15.74
N SER A 157 -2.37 -29.70 15.04
CA SER A 157 -3.50 -30.44 15.62
C SER A 157 -3.12 -31.27 16.85
N THR A 158 -1.91 -31.83 16.87
CA THR A 158 -1.36 -32.55 18.04
C THR A 158 -1.14 -31.62 19.22
N SER A 159 -0.53 -30.45 18.99
CA SER A 159 -0.29 -29.44 20.03
C SER A 159 -1.59 -28.88 20.57
N ARG A 160 -2.57 -28.61 19.70
CA ARG A 160 -3.91 -28.12 20.11
C ARG A 160 -4.64 -29.13 21.00
N ASN A 161 -4.54 -30.42 20.70
CA ASN A 161 -5.12 -31.46 21.55
C ASN A 161 -4.47 -31.55 22.93
N GLN A 162 -3.18 -31.20 23.05
CA GLN A 162 -2.45 -31.18 24.33
C GLN A 162 -2.86 -30.00 25.21
N ILE A 163 -3.19 -28.84 24.61
CA ILE A 163 -3.63 -27.65 25.35
C ILE A 163 -5.15 -27.59 25.54
N LYS A 164 -5.91 -28.52 24.95
CA LYS A 164 -7.36 -28.52 25.02
C LYS A 164 -7.86 -28.63 26.47
N GLY A 165 -8.82 -27.79 26.84
CA GLY A 165 -9.37 -27.70 28.19
C GLY A 165 -8.47 -26.95 29.19
N THR A 166 -7.36 -26.38 28.73
CA THR A 166 -6.46 -25.57 29.57
C THR A 166 -6.64 -24.08 29.27
N ARG A 167 -6.03 -23.21 30.09
CA ARG A 167 -6.00 -21.77 29.83
C ARG A 167 -5.30 -21.41 28.50
N TRP A 168 -4.39 -22.26 28.02
CA TRP A 168 -3.64 -22.01 26.78
C TRP A 168 -4.51 -22.18 25.53
N GLU A 169 -5.60 -22.97 25.58
CA GLU A 169 -6.54 -23.09 24.45
C GLU A 169 -7.21 -21.74 24.14
N ALA A 170 -7.61 -20.98 25.17
CA ALA A 170 -8.18 -19.66 24.97
C ALA A 170 -7.18 -18.69 24.31
N MET A 171 -5.92 -18.72 24.76
CA MET A 171 -4.85 -17.90 24.18
C MET A 171 -4.53 -18.32 22.74
N ASP A 172 -4.51 -19.61 22.41
CA ASP A 172 -4.31 -20.11 21.04
C ASP A 172 -5.42 -19.66 20.11
N ASN A 173 -6.67 -19.78 20.55
CA ASN A 173 -7.83 -19.34 19.77
C ASN A 173 -7.79 -17.84 19.49
N GLU A 174 -7.41 -17.01 20.47
CA GLU A 174 -7.28 -15.56 20.26
C GLU A 174 -6.11 -15.21 19.32
N ILE A 175 -5.00 -15.96 19.38
CA ILE A 175 -3.90 -15.81 18.42
C ILE A 175 -4.37 -16.16 17.01
N ASP A 176 -5.08 -17.28 16.83
CA ASP A 176 -5.64 -17.71 15.54
C ASP A 176 -6.62 -16.67 14.97
N GLU A 177 -7.51 -16.13 15.79
CA GLU A 177 -8.45 -15.08 15.40
C GLU A 177 -7.70 -13.82 14.92
N ASN A 178 -6.72 -13.36 15.71
CA ASN A 178 -5.90 -12.22 15.31
C ASN A 178 -5.13 -12.48 14.00
N LEU A 179 -4.57 -13.68 13.81
CA LEU A 179 -3.84 -14.03 12.58
C LEU A 179 -4.77 -14.04 11.36
N ASN A 180 -6.00 -14.53 11.53
CA ASN A 180 -7.00 -14.52 10.49
C ASN A 180 -7.41 -13.08 10.09
N ASP A 181 -7.64 -12.22 11.08
CA ASP A 181 -7.94 -10.80 10.87
C ASP A 181 -6.78 -10.08 10.18
N MET A 182 -5.54 -10.33 10.62
CA MET A 182 -4.34 -9.80 10.01
C MET A 182 -4.21 -10.25 8.54
N SER A 183 -4.51 -11.53 8.24
CA SER A 183 -4.52 -12.05 6.87
C SER A 183 -5.54 -11.33 6.00
N ALA A 184 -6.72 -11.07 6.52
CA ALA A 184 -7.77 -10.30 5.84
C ALA A 184 -7.34 -8.85 5.56
N GLN A 185 -6.81 -8.17 6.58
CA GLN A 185 -6.28 -6.80 6.46
C GLN A 185 -5.15 -6.72 5.43
N LEU A 186 -4.22 -7.68 5.45
CA LEU A 186 -3.14 -7.76 4.47
C LEU A 186 -3.65 -7.96 3.04
N ALA A 187 -4.69 -8.78 2.84
CA ALA A 187 -5.30 -8.96 1.53
C ALA A 187 -5.93 -7.65 1.02
N ARG A 188 -6.65 -6.92 1.88
CA ARG A 188 -7.21 -5.60 1.53
C ARG A 188 -6.11 -4.57 1.23
N LEU A 189 -5.07 -4.51 2.06
CA LEU A 189 -3.89 -3.66 1.84
C LEU A 189 -3.18 -3.98 0.52
N ARG A 190 -3.09 -5.26 0.13
CA ARG A 190 -2.53 -5.65 -1.17
C ARG A 190 -3.37 -5.09 -2.32
N THR A 191 -4.69 -5.23 -2.25
CA THR A 191 -5.60 -4.70 -3.27
C THR A 191 -5.52 -3.17 -3.35
N LEU A 192 -5.53 -2.49 -2.21
CA LEU A 192 -5.31 -1.04 -2.14
C LEU A 192 -3.97 -0.64 -2.73
N GLY A 193 -2.88 -1.29 -2.33
CA GLY A 193 -1.53 -1.00 -2.82
C GLY A 193 -1.41 -1.15 -4.32
N SER A 194 -2.05 -2.17 -4.91
CA SER A 194 -2.10 -2.33 -6.37
C SER A 194 -2.86 -1.20 -7.04
N ALA A 195 -4.07 -0.89 -6.56
CA ALA A 195 -4.90 0.17 -7.15
C ALA A 195 -4.28 1.57 -7.01
N LEU A 196 -3.62 1.85 -5.88
CA LEU A 196 -2.84 3.07 -5.66
C LEU A 196 -1.69 3.15 -6.67
N GLY A 197 -0.96 2.05 -6.89
CA GLY A 197 0.13 1.98 -7.85
C GLY A 197 -0.32 2.27 -9.28
N ASP A 198 -1.41 1.63 -9.71
CA ASP A 198 -1.99 1.83 -11.05
C ASP A 198 -2.45 3.28 -11.25
N GLU A 199 -3.08 3.89 -10.24
CA GLU A 199 -3.52 5.28 -10.31
C GLU A 199 -2.34 6.26 -10.37
N VAL A 200 -1.26 6.02 -9.61
CA VAL A 200 -0.04 6.86 -9.69
C VAL A 200 0.59 6.77 -11.08
N GLU A 201 0.68 5.57 -11.66
CA GLU A 201 1.22 5.40 -13.02
C GLU A 201 0.39 6.15 -14.07
N ASP A 202 -0.94 6.10 -13.96
CA ASP A 202 -1.84 6.79 -14.88
C ASP A 202 -1.81 8.31 -14.69
N GLN A 203 -1.70 8.80 -13.45
CA GLN A 203 -1.48 10.22 -13.18
C GLN A 203 -0.14 10.71 -13.71
N ASN A 204 0.94 9.91 -13.62
CA ASN A 204 2.23 10.26 -14.23
C ASN A 204 2.11 10.43 -15.75
N LYS A 205 1.40 9.52 -16.43
CA LYS A 205 1.12 9.67 -17.88
C LYS A 205 0.30 10.92 -18.17
N MET A 206 -0.62 11.30 -17.28
CA MET A 206 -1.41 12.53 -17.41
C MET A 206 -0.53 13.78 -17.28
N LEU A 207 0.39 13.79 -16.30
CA LEU A 207 1.36 14.86 -16.11
C LEU A 207 2.23 15.06 -17.35
N ASP A 208 2.72 14.00 -17.98
CA ASP A 208 3.52 14.09 -19.22
C ASP A 208 2.73 14.74 -20.38
N ARG A 209 1.45 14.37 -20.53
CA ARG A 209 0.57 14.98 -21.53
C ARG A 209 0.30 16.45 -21.22
N ILE A 210 0.00 16.77 -19.96
CA ILE A 210 -0.21 18.15 -19.49
C ILE A 210 1.03 19.00 -19.75
N HIS A 211 2.22 18.49 -19.41
CA HIS A 211 3.49 19.19 -19.67
C HIS A 211 3.66 19.49 -21.15
N THR A 212 3.48 18.49 -22.02
CA THR A 212 3.60 18.67 -23.47
C THR A 212 2.59 19.68 -24.02
N LYS A 213 1.34 19.64 -23.55
CA LYS A 213 0.29 20.60 -23.93
C LYS A 213 0.61 22.02 -23.43
N ALA A 214 1.12 22.14 -22.21
CA ALA A 214 1.50 23.41 -21.60
C ALA A 214 2.65 24.07 -22.37
N ASP A 215 3.73 23.34 -22.66
CA ASP A 215 4.87 23.86 -23.43
C ASP A 215 4.44 24.33 -24.83
N ARG A 216 3.60 23.54 -25.50
CA ARG A 216 3.03 23.89 -26.80
C ARG A 216 2.23 25.19 -26.71
N ASN A 217 1.34 25.29 -25.73
CA ASN A 217 0.49 26.47 -25.57
C ASN A 217 1.30 27.72 -25.22
N ASP A 218 2.28 27.63 -24.32
CA ASP A 218 3.17 28.75 -23.98
C ASP A 218 3.92 29.25 -25.23
N GLY A 219 4.48 28.34 -26.03
CA GLY A 219 5.16 28.69 -27.28
C GLY A 219 4.26 29.44 -28.27
N VAL A 220 3.01 28.97 -28.46
CA VAL A 220 2.09 29.64 -29.40
C VAL A 220 1.60 30.98 -28.84
N ILE A 221 1.30 31.08 -27.54
CA ILE A 221 0.87 32.34 -26.89
C ILE A 221 1.98 33.39 -27.02
N ARG A 222 3.23 33.05 -26.72
CA ARG A 222 4.37 33.98 -26.87
C ARG A 222 4.54 34.46 -28.31
N HIS A 223 4.38 33.56 -29.28
CA HIS A 223 4.42 33.93 -30.69
C HIS A 223 3.30 34.92 -31.05
N GLN A 224 2.07 34.65 -30.60
CA GLN A 224 0.92 35.51 -30.85
C GLN A 224 1.03 36.88 -30.17
N ASP A 225 1.55 36.93 -28.94
CA ASP A 225 1.81 38.18 -28.22
C ASP A 225 2.82 39.05 -28.99
N SER A 226 3.90 38.46 -29.51
CA SER A 226 4.86 39.17 -30.36
C SER A 226 4.22 39.67 -31.67
N GLN A 227 3.41 38.83 -32.34
CA GLN A 227 2.67 39.25 -33.54
C GLN A 227 1.73 40.43 -33.26
N MET A 228 1.00 40.39 -32.14
CA MET A 228 0.11 41.48 -31.72
C MET A 228 0.86 42.78 -31.46
N LYS A 229 1.98 42.73 -30.71
CA LYS A 229 2.83 43.90 -30.46
C LYS A 229 3.32 44.55 -31.74
N ASN A 230 3.75 43.73 -32.71
CA ASN A 230 4.17 44.19 -34.03
C ASN A 230 3.02 44.84 -34.82
N LEU A 231 1.81 44.27 -34.78
CA LEU A 231 0.61 44.85 -35.43
C LEU A 231 0.20 46.19 -34.83
N LEU A 232 0.38 46.35 -33.51
CA LEU A 232 0.07 47.59 -32.78
C LEU A 232 1.14 48.68 -32.94
N GLY A 233 2.22 48.41 -33.68
CA GLY A 233 3.28 49.39 -33.95
C GLY A 233 4.27 49.58 -32.80
N TYR A 234 4.24 48.72 -31.77
CA TYR A 234 5.31 48.65 -30.78
C TYR A 234 6.53 48.00 -31.43
N LYS A 235 7.43 48.79 -32.01
CA LYS A 235 8.77 48.31 -32.40
C LYS A 235 9.58 48.04 -31.13
N SER A 236 10.21 46.87 -31.08
CA SER A 236 11.30 46.55 -30.14
C SER A 236 12.49 47.48 -30.34
#